data_AF-A0A254NP32-F1
#
_entry.id   AF-A0A254NP32-F1
#
_cell.length_a   1.000
_cell.length_b   1.000
_cell.length_c   1.000
_cell.angle_alpha   90.00
_cell.angle_beta   90.00
_cell.angle_gamma   90.00
#
_symmetry.space_group_name_H-M   'P 1'
#
loop_
_entity.id
_entity.type
_entity.pdbx_description
1 polymer ?
#
loop_
_entity_poly.entity_id
_entity_poly.type
_entity_poly.pdbx_seq_one_letter_code
_entity_poly.pdbx_strand_id
1 'polypeptide(L)'
;MIFLGLTNHEKETLQFEVISDNTRLKLTRLIRDLSSDSNSEVTILRQNRFVNIARNIIGKPLYVLEADDWGHYQLGEYAWHNGELELVMRRPNTNQLVETLADFIQNGLVDCNTINDILAEEGSSISFQLIGHDENVKVYILPVEEIEEVSPDQHPNIRLLIDRMERAISANDFAEVLHASASVFETLGKDVIGLASIQDQTLGSFFEKYKNTSSLPEEILNYMLEIYKRRNSEPLAGHGNTRPPTISQREAVVLSEMTKSFVRIERQLAMSQIEKS
;
A
#
# COMPACT_ATOMS: atom_id res chain seq x y z
N MET A 1 18.87 -9.79 16.98
CA MET A 1 19.30 -8.79 15.98
C MET A 1 18.40 -7.59 16.19
N ILE A 2 18.87 -6.55 16.88
CA ILE A 2 18.05 -5.40 17.31
C ILE A 2 17.52 -4.68 16.05
N PHE A 3 16.31 -4.09 16.10
CA PHE A 3 15.84 -3.24 15.00
C PHE A 3 16.81 -2.05 14.81
N LEU A 4 17.41 -1.93 13.63
CA LEU A 4 18.41 -0.91 13.30
C LEU A 4 17.85 0.19 12.38
N GLY A 5 16.53 0.25 12.24
CA GLY A 5 15.85 1.09 11.24
C GLY A 5 15.52 0.34 9.96
N LEU A 6 14.69 0.96 9.13
CA LEU A 6 14.30 0.40 7.84
C LEU A 6 15.48 0.47 6.86
N THR A 7 15.62 -0.58 6.06
CA THR A 7 16.54 -0.63 4.91
C THR A 7 16.10 0.35 3.82
N ASN A 8 17.02 0.72 2.91
CA ASN A 8 16.68 1.61 1.79
C ASN A 8 15.58 1.03 0.90
N HIS A 9 15.59 -0.29 0.69
CA HIS A 9 14.57 -0.98 -0.09
C HIS A 9 13.19 -0.87 0.58
N GLU A 10 13.10 -1.12 1.88
CA GLU A 10 11.85 -0.98 2.64
C GLU A 10 11.31 0.47 2.62
N LYS A 11 12.20 1.47 2.70
CA LYS A 11 11.84 2.88 2.59
C LYS A 11 11.32 3.26 1.21
N GLU A 12 11.86 2.66 0.15
CA GLU A 12 11.37 2.83 -1.22
C GLU A 12 10.01 2.16 -1.41
N THR A 13 9.79 0.96 -0.88
CA THR A 13 8.49 0.29 -0.96
C THR A 13 7.39 1.07 -0.24
N LEU A 14 7.70 1.64 0.92
CA LEU A 14 6.77 2.45 1.71
C LEU A 14 6.43 3.81 1.11
N GLN A 15 7.11 4.27 0.06
CA GLN A 15 6.81 5.56 -0.56
C GLN A 15 5.39 5.64 -1.15
N PHE A 16 4.79 4.47 -1.40
CA PHE A 16 3.44 4.32 -1.94
C PHE A 16 2.38 4.09 -0.85
N GLU A 17 2.80 3.90 0.39
CA GLU A 17 1.91 3.64 1.53
C GLU A 17 1.52 4.94 2.23
N VAL A 18 0.22 5.11 2.47
CA VAL A 18 -0.32 6.28 3.19
C VAL A 18 -1.16 5.80 4.37
N ILE A 19 -0.61 5.92 5.57
CA ILE A 19 -1.36 5.67 6.80
C ILE A 19 -2.34 6.80 7.05
N SER A 20 -3.63 6.47 7.07
CA SER A 20 -4.72 7.42 7.22
C SER A 20 -4.67 8.20 8.54
N ASP A 21 -5.33 9.37 8.54
CA ASP A 21 -5.50 10.18 9.76
C ASP A 21 -6.30 9.44 10.84
N ASN A 22 -7.21 8.55 10.46
CA ASN A 22 -8.01 7.79 11.41
C ASN A 22 -7.16 6.71 12.11
N THR A 23 -6.32 6.00 11.38
CA THR A 23 -5.33 5.07 11.95
C THR A 23 -4.36 5.80 12.87
N ARG A 24 -3.83 6.96 12.45
CA ARG A 24 -2.98 7.81 13.30
C ARG A 24 -3.69 8.25 14.59
N LEU A 25 -4.99 8.55 14.51
CA LEU A 25 -5.79 8.90 15.68
C LEU A 25 -5.97 7.71 16.64
N LYS A 26 -6.22 6.50 16.13
CA LYS A 26 -6.31 5.27 16.95
C LYS A 26 -4.98 5.01 17.67
N LEU A 27 -3.86 5.09 16.96
CA LEU A 27 -2.52 4.95 17.53
C LEU A 27 -2.25 6.04 18.59
N THR A 28 -2.64 7.28 18.35
CA THR A 28 -2.52 8.37 19.35
C THR A 28 -3.31 8.07 20.62
N ARG A 29 -4.54 7.54 20.48
CA ARG A 29 -5.38 7.16 21.63
C ARG A 29 -4.78 6.00 22.41
N LEU A 30 -4.23 5.00 21.72
CA LEU A 30 -3.52 3.87 22.34
C LEU A 30 -2.33 4.38 23.17
N ILE A 31 -1.49 5.24 22.61
CA ILE A 31 -0.33 5.82 23.32
C ILE A 31 -0.77 6.65 24.52
N ARG A 32 -1.86 7.40 24.41
CA ARG A 32 -2.40 8.18 25.53
C ARG A 32 -2.79 7.27 26.70
N ASP A 33 -3.45 6.15 26.41
CA ASP A 33 -3.85 5.18 27.43
C ASP A 33 -2.63 4.50 28.06
N LEU A 34 -1.70 3.99 27.25
CA LEU A 34 -0.48 3.31 27.71
C LEU A 34 0.48 4.22 28.50
N SER A 35 0.50 5.51 28.18
CA SER A 35 1.32 6.48 28.91
C SER A 35 0.69 6.94 30.22
N SER A 36 -0.59 6.68 30.45
CA SER A 36 -1.30 7.09 31.67
C SER A 36 -0.97 6.16 32.86
N ASP A 37 -0.91 6.75 34.05
CA ASP A 37 -0.76 6.03 35.31
C ASP A 37 -1.51 6.78 36.43
N SER A 38 -1.87 6.06 37.49
CA SER A 38 -2.39 6.67 38.72
C SER A 38 -1.44 7.70 39.34
N ASN A 39 -0.13 7.52 39.12
CA ASN A 39 0.89 8.49 39.51
C ASN A 39 1.22 9.42 38.34
N SER A 40 1.03 10.73 38.53
CA SER A 40 1.34 11.75 37.53
C SER A 40 2.84 11.79 37.16
N GLU A 41 3.73 11.54 38.11
CA GLU A 41 5.18 11.52 37.83
C GLU A 41 5.57 10.35 36.93
N VAL A 42 4.94 9.19 37.13
CA VAL A 42 5.13 8.03 36.26
C VAL A 42 4.55 8.32 34.87
N THR A 43 3.40 9.01 34.81
CA THR A 43 2.77 9.42 33.55
C THR A 43 3.70 10.27 32.71
N ILE A 44 4.26 11.36 33.27
CA ILE A 44 5.12 12.26 32.49
C ILE A 44 6.44 11.58 32.06
N LEU A 45 6.98 10.68 32.87
CA LEU A 45 8.14 9.86 32.50
C LEU A 45 7.85 8.95 31.31
N ARG A 46 6.69 8.27 31.30
CA ARG A 46 6.26 7.43 30.17
C ARG A 46 6.01 8.27 28.92
N GLN A 47 5.34 9.41 29.06
CA GLN A 47 5.10 10.35 27.96
C GLN A 47 6.42 10.85 27.35
N ASN A 48 7.38 11.25 28.19
CA ASN A 48 8.70 11.69 27.73
C ASN A 48 9.41 10.59 26.92
N ARG A 49 9.27 9.31 27.30
CA ARG A 49 9.85 8.19 26.55
C ARG A 49 9.26 8.05 25.15
N PHE A 50 7.92 8.08 25.02
CA PHE A 50 7.25 8.08 23.71
C PHE A 50 7.66 9.28 22.84
N VAL A 51 7.64 10.48 23.44
CA VAL A 51 8.01 11.73 22.77
C VAL A 51 9.46 11.69 22.28
N ASN A 52 10.41 11.24 23.10
CA ASN A 52 11.82 11.24 22.74
C ASN A 52 12.19 10.25 21.65
N ILE A 53 11.61 9.05 21.64
CA ILE A 53 11.80 8.10 20.55
C ILE A 53 11.32 8.72 19.23
N ALA A 54 10.09 9.27 19.22
CA ALA A 54 9.54 9.89 18.03
C ALA A 54 10.36 11.11 17.56
N ARG A 55 10.84 11.93 18.51
CA ARG A 55 11.72 13.09 18.22
C ARG A 55 13.03 12.66 17.59
N ASN A 56 13.65 11.60 18.09
CA ASN A 56 14.90 11.08 17.56
C ASN A 56 14.77 10.68 16.09
N ILE A 57 13.69 9.96 15.76
CA ILE A 57 13.43 9.46 14.41
C ILE A 57 13.15 10.59 13.41
N ILE A 58 12.43 11.64 13.83
CA ILE A 58 12.19 12.82 12.99
C ILE A 58 13.37 13.82 12.97
N GLY A 59 14.50 13.49 13.60
CA GLY A 59 15.71 14.32 13.64
C GLY A 59 15.60 15.56 14.54
N LYS A 60 14.72 15.55 15.55
CA LYS A 60 14.63 16.60 16.56
C LYS A 60 15.52 16.28 17.77
N PRO A 61 16.07 17.31 18.46
CA PRO A 61 16.81 17.11 19.70
C PRO A 61 15.97 16.38 20.75
N LEU A 62 16.58 15.47 21.50
CA LEU A 62 15.94 14.84 22.66
C LEU A 62 15.57 15.89 23.71
N TYR A 63 14.44 15.68 24.37
CA TYR A 63 14.00 16.48 25.49
C TYR A 63 14.53 15.86 26.78
N VAL A 64 15.30 16.64 27.54
CA VAL A 64 15.75 16.26 28.87
C VAL A 64 14.72 16.76 29.85
N LEU A 65 13.99 15.83 30.46
CA LEU A 65 13.01 16.15 31.49
C LEU A 65 13.75 16.40 32.80
N GLU A 66 13.72 17.64 33.28
CA GLU A 66 14.38 18.07 34.51
C GLU A 66 13.36 18.20 35.64
N ALA A 67 13.61 17.51 36.75
CA ALA A 67 12.85 17.67 37.97
C ALA A 67 13.40 18.86 38.77
N ASP A 68 12.56 19.43 39.64
CA ASP A 68 13.01 20.39 40.64
C ASP A 68 13.87 19.73 41.73
N ASP A 69 14.36 20.54 42.67
CA ASP A 69 15.22 20.08 43.78
C ASP A 69 14.54 19.01 44.66
N TRP A 70 13.23 18.85 44.57
CA TRP A 70 12.43 17.90 45.35
C TRP A 70 11.97 16.70 44.52
N GLY A 71 12.38 16.62 43.24
CA GLY A 71 12.04 15.52 42.35
C GLY A 71 10.69 15.68 41.64
N HIS A 72 10.03 16.84 41.76
CA HIS A 72 8.75 17.11 41.13
C HIS A 72 8.90 17.83 39.79
N TYR A 73 7.91 17.67 38.91
CA TYR A 73 7.86 18.34 37.62
C TYR A 73 6.90 19.53 37.65
N GLN A 74 7.28 20.62 36.99
CA GLN A 74 6.42 21.80 36.90
C GLN A 74 5.19 21.53 36.03
N LEU A 75 4.07 22.21 36.30
CA LEU A 75 2.84 22.08 35.50
C LEU A 75 3.04 22.34 34.00
N GLY A 76 4.00 23.21 33.65
CA GLY A 76 4.39 23.46 32.27
C GLY A 76 4.92 22.21 31.55
N GLU A 77 5.65 21.35 32.26
CA GLU A 77 6.16 20.09 31.72
C GLU A 77 5.02 19.16 31.33
N TYR A 78 4.03 19.00 32.22
CA TYR A 78 2.85 18.19 31.94
C TYR A 78 2.07 18.71 30.73
N ALA A 79 1.85 20.02 30.67
CA ALA A 79 1.12 20.64 29.55
C ALA A 79 1.87 20.44 28.22
N TRP A 80 3.19 20.59 28.22
CA TRP A 80 4.02 20.39 27.03
C TRP A 80 4.01 18.92 26.57
N HIS A 81 4.20 17.97 27.49
CA HIS A 81 4.22 16.54 27.16
C HIS A 81 2.86 16.06 26.64
N ASN A 82 1.75 16.51 27.24
CA ASN A 82 0.41 16.22 26.74
C ASN A 82 0.24 16.74 25.30
N GLY A 83 0.70 17.95 25.00
CA GLY A 83 0.62 18.52 23.66
C GLY A 83 1.50 17.79 22.64
N GLU A 84 2.73 17.42 23.02
CA GLU A 84 3.64 16.69 22.14
C GLU A 84 3.18 15.26 21.89
N LEU A 85 2.58 14.59 22.88
CA LEU A 85 2.04 13.23 22.74
C LEU A 85 0.99 13.15 21.63
N GLU A 86 0.10 14.15 21.52
CA GLU A 86 -0.92 14.22 20.46
C GLU A 86 -0.32 14.38 19.04
N LEU A 87 0.96 14.74 18.96
CA LEU A 87 1.65 15.00 17.70
C LEU A 87 2.61 13.87 17.30
N VAL A 88 2.87 12.91 18.20
CA VAL A 88 3.76 11.77 17.98
C VAL A 88 3.38 10.99 16.72
N MET A 89 2.09 10.76 16.47
CA MET A 89 1.62 10.02 15.29
C MET A 89 1.23 10.92 14.11
N ARG A 90 1.24 12.25 14.27
CA ARG A 90 0.78 13.19 13.23
C ARG A 90 1.91 13.85 12.46
N ARG A 91 3.04 14.10 13.10
CA ARG A 91 4.21 14.75 12.48
C ARG A 91 5.03 13.82 11.57
N PRO A 92 5.24 12.53 11.91
CA PRO A 92 6.05 11.64 11.09
C PRO A 92 5.42 11.36 9.72
N ASN A 93 6.23 11.33 8.66
CA ASN A 93 5.84 10.71 7.39
C ASN A 93 5.71 9.17 7.55
N THR A 94 5.24 8.44 6.53
CA THR A 94 5.02 6.98 6.64
C THR A 94 6.27 6.22 7.10
N ASN A 95 7.43 6.49 6.51
CA ASN A 95 8.70 5.83 6.89
C ASN A 95 9.03 6.08 8.36
N GLN A 96 8.96 7.34 8.79
CA GLN A 96 9.25 7.74 10.17
C GLN A 96 8.21 7.17 11.15
N LEU A 97 6.94 7.06 10.73
CA LEU A 97 5.90 6.45 11.55
C LEU A 97 6.17 4.97 11.76
N VAL A 98 6.52 4.23 10.71
CA VAL A 98 6.86 2.80 10.80
C VAL A 98 8.10 2.58 11.67
N GLU A 99 9.15 3.39 11.51
CA GLU A 99 10.33 3.35 12.41
C GLU A 99 9.94 3.65 13.86
N THR A 100 9.03 4.60 14.09
CA THR A 100 8.55 4.96 15.44
C THR A 100 7.79 3.81 16.09
N LEU A 101 6.90 3.15 15.34
CA LEU A 101 6.17 1.99 15.82
C LEU A 101 7.09 0.81 16.11
N ALA A 102 8.06 0.55 15.23
CA ALA A 102 9.05 -0.50 15.45
C ALA A 102 9.86 -0.25 16.74
N ASP A 103 10.30 0.98 16.98
CA ASP A 103 11.01 1.34 18.21
C ASP A 103 10.11 1.24 19.45
N PHE A 104 8.83 1.61 19.36
CA PHE A 104 7.89 1.43 20.47
C PHE A 104 7.69 -0.05 20.82
N ILE A 105 7.54 -0.92 19.82
CA ILE A 105 7.40 -2.37 20.02
C ILE A 105 8.71 -2.93 20.61
N GLN A 106 9.87 -2.56 20.03
CA GLN A 106 11.19 -3.05 20.46
C GLN A 106 11.51 -2.66 21.91
N ASN A 107 10.99 -1.52 22.37
CA ASN A 107 11.14 -1.03 23.74
C ASN A 107 10.06 -1.54 24.70
N GLY A 108 9.13 -2.39 24.24
CA GLY A 108 8.02 -2.91 25.04
C GLY A 108 7.02 -1.83 25.47
N LEU A 109 6.93 -0.72 24.74
CA LEU A 109 6.01 0.37 25.04
C LEU A 109 4.61 0.12 24.51
N VAL A 110 4.51 -0.64 23.41
CA VAL A 110 3.25 -1.05 22.78
C VAL A 110 3.32 -2.53 22.42
N ASP A 111 2.17 -3.20 22.47
CA ASP A 111 2.06 -4.59 22.07
C ASP A 111 2.05 -4.73 20.54
N CYS A 112 2.81 -5.70 20.03
CA CYS A 112 2.97 -5.94 18.59
C CYS A 112 1.64 -6.32 17.92
N ASN A 113 0.82 -7.16 18.57
CA ASN A 113 -0.44 -7.62 18.00
C ASN A 113 -1.44 -6.46 17.91
N THR A 114 -1.53 -5.65 18.96
CA THR A 114 -2.40 -4.47 19.00
C THR A 114 -2.08 -3.48 17.88
N ILE A 115 -0.80 -3.25 17.57
CA ILE A 115 -0.39 -2.39 16.45
C ILE A 115 -0.81 -3.02 15.11
N ASN A 116 -0.55 -4.31 14.93
CA ASN A 116 -0.94 -5.02 13.71
C ASN A 116 -2.45 -5.00 13.49
N ASP A 117 -3.26 -5.18 14.53
CA ASP A 117 -4.72 -5.13 14.46
C ASP A 117 -5.20 -3.74 14.00
N ILE A 118 -4.66 -2.66 14.58
CA ILE A 118 -5.00 -1.28 14.20
C ILE A 118 -4.63 -1.01 12.72
N LEU A 119 -3.49 -1.52 12.25
CA LEU A 119 -3.05 -1.35 10.87
C LEU A 119 -3.89 -2.19 9.90
N ALA A 120 -4.20 -3.44 10.27
CA ALA A 120 -4.99 -4.35 9.46
C ALA A 120 -6.44 -3.89 9.28
N GLU A 121 -7.05 -3.23 10.27
CA GLU A 121 -8.42 -2.68 10.17
C GLU A 121 -8.64 -1.75 8.98
N GLU A 122 -7.58 -1.07 8.50
CA GLU A 122 -7.65 -0.19 7.33
C GLU A 122 -6.86 -0.73 6.13
N GLY A 123 -6.45 -2.00 6.16
CA GLY A 123 -5.76 -2.65 5.05
C GLY A 123 -4.34 -2.15 4.81
N SER A 124 -3.64 -1.70 5.86
CA SER A 124 -2.22 -1.30 5.76
C SER A 124 -1.36 -2.48 5.31
N SER A 125 -0.42 -2.21 4.42
CA SER A 125 0.57 -3.18 3.92
C SER A 125 1.64 -3.59 4.94
N ILE A 126 1.74 -2.83 6.02
CA ILE A 126 2.75 -3.00 7.05
C ILE A 126 2.25 -3.94 8.14
N SER A 127 3.10 -4.87 8.56
CA SER A 127 2.96 -5.64 9.78
C SER A 127 4.30 -5.81 10.50
N PHE A 128 4.24 -6.09 11.79
CA PHE A 128 5.40 -6.30 12.66
C PHE A 128 5.41 -7.73 13.20
N GLN A 129 6.59 -8.28 13.42
CA GLN A 129 6.76 -9.57 14.09
C GLN A 129 7.92 -9.51 15.06
N LEU A 130 7.72 -10.10 16.24
CA LEU A 130 8.80 -10.38 17.19
C LEU A 130 9.51 -11.68 16.81
N ILE A 131 10.83 -11.64 16.64
CA ILE A 131 11.65 -12.77 16.22
C ILE A 131 12.73 -13.09 17.24
N GLY A 132 12.81 -14.38 17.58
CA GLY A 132 13.82 -14.95 18.47
C GLY A 132 13.48 -14.78 19.94
N HIS A 133 14.36 -15.27 20.81
CA HIS A 133 14.21 -15.19 22.27
C HIS A 133 14.38 -13.77 22.82
N ASP A 134 15.06 -12.89 22.08
CA ASP A 134 15.28 -11.50 22.47
C ASP A 134 14.19 -10.54 21.94
N GLU A 135 13.08 -11.07 21.43
CA GLU A 135 11.93 -10.28 20.94
C GLU A 135 12.33 -9.14 19.99
N ASN A 136 13.15 -9.46 18.98
CA ASN A 136 13.58 -8.43 18.03
C ASN A 136 12.46 -8.11 17.06
N VAL A 137 12.25 -6.82 16.78
CA VAL A 137 11.23 -6.40 15.82
C VAL A 137 11.74 -6.56 14.40
N LYS A 138 10.97 -7.30 13.59
CA LYS A 138 11.09 -7.31 12.14
C LYS A 138 9.85 -6.66 11.53
N VAL A 139 10.08 -5.76 10.60
CA VAL A 139 9.01 -5.13 9.81
C VAL A 139 8.80 -5.97 8.56
N TYR A 140 7.55 -6.28 8.27
CA TYR A 140 7.12 -6.85 7.00
C TYR A 140 6.30 -5.79 6.28
N ILE A 141 6.76 -5.41 5.11
CA ILE A 141 6.01 -4.55 4.21
C ILE A 141 5.60 -5.46 3.07
N LEU A 142 4.30 -5.70 2.94
CA LEU A 142 3.76 -6.31 1.74
C LEU A 142 4.04 -5.32 0.59
N PRO A 143 4.83 -5.71 -0.42
CA PRO A 143 4.97 -4.90 -1.63
C PRO A 143 3.59 -4.48 -2.14
N VAL A 144 3.44 -3.31 -2.75
CA VAL A 144 2.15 -2.88 -3.31
C VAL A 144 1.61 -3.89 -4.33
N GLU A 145 2.52 -4.66 -4.92
CA GLU A 145 2.26 -5.82 -5.78
C GLU A 145 1.66 -7.03 -5.02
N GLU A 146 1.89 -7.14 -3.72
CA GLU A 146 1.41 -8.20 -2.81
C GLU A 146 0.34 -7.74 -1.79
N ILE A 147 0.06 -6.42 -1.65
CA ILE A 147 -1.12 -5.89 -0.92
C ILE A 147 -2.43 -6.39 -1.57
N GLU A 148 -2.35 -6.90 -2.80
CA GLU A 148 -3.41 -7.74 -3.33
C GLU A 148 -3.49 -9.05 -2.51
N GLU A 149 -4.49 -9.12 -1.63
CA GLU A 149 -5.24 -10.37 -1.53
C GLU A 149 -5.52 -10.81 -2.96
N VAL A 150 -4.76 -11.82 -3.39
CA VAL A 150 -5.12 -12.71 -4.46
C VAL A 150 -6.53 -13.15 -4.14
N SER A 151 -7.52 -12.48 -4.73
CA SER A 151 -8.84 -13.04 -4.82
C SER A 151 -8.63 -14.44 -5.42
N PRO A 152 -9.02 -15.51 -4.72
CA PRO A 152 -8.85 -16.88 -5.22
C PRO A 152 -9.55 -17.10 -6.58
N ASP A 153 -10.34 -16.14 -7.04
CA ASP A 153 -11.02 -16.09 -8.34
C ASP A 153 -10.27 -15.29 -9.43
N GLN A 154 -8.96 -15.06 -9.28
CA GLN A 154 -8.15 -14.52 -10.37
C GLN A 154 -8.10 -15.50 -11.55
N HIS A 155 -8.86 -15.20 -12.63
CA HIS A 155 -8.86 -16.01 -13.87
C HIS A 155 -7.41 -16.33 -14.30
N PRO A 156 -7.03 -17.61 -14.46
CA PRO A 156 -5.62 -18.03 -14.56
C PRO A 156 -4.87 -17.39 -15.74
N ASN A 157 -5.59 -17.09 -16.82
CA ASN A 157 -5.01 -16.41 -17.98
C ASN A 157 -4.72 -14.93 -17.72
N ILE A 158 -5.50 -14.24 -16.88
CA ILE A 158 -5.23 -12.83 -16.53
C ILE A 158 -3.93 -12.75 -15.72
N ARG A 159 -3.74 -13.65 -14.74
CA ARG A 159 -2.49 -13.75 -13.98
C ARG A 159 -1.29 -13.98 -14.89
N LEU A 160 -1.38 -14.98 -15.78
CA LEU A 160 -0.31 -15.29 -16.73
C LEU A 160 0.03 -14.09 -17.66
N LEU A 161 -0.97 -13.30 -18.05
CA LEU A 161 -0.78 -12.12 -18.90
C LEU A 161 -0.14 -10.96 -18.14
N ILE A 162 -0.49 -10.77 -16.87
CA ILE A 162 0.19 -9.79 -15.99
C ILE A 162 1.66 -10.21 -15.79
N ASP A 163 1.94 -11.48 -15.51
CA ASP A 163 3.32 -11.99 -15.39
C ASP A 163 4.14 -11.81 -16.69
N ARG A 164 3.49 -11.88 -17.85
CA ARG A 164 4.13 -11.59 -19.15
C ARG A 164 4.44 -10.11 -19.30
N MET A 165 3.48 -9.26 -18.93
CA MET A 165 3.62 -7.80 -18.98
C MET A 165 4.78 -7.30 -18.10
N GLU A 166 4.92 -7.83 -16.88
CA GLU A 166 5.99 -7.41 -15.95
C GLU A 166 7.38 -7.90 -16.40
N ARG A 167 7.46 -9.12 -16.94
CA ARG A 167 8.70 -9.59 -17.58
C ARG A 167 9.07 -8.75 -18.79
N ALA A 168 8.10 -8.30 -19.56
CA ALA A 168 8.33 -7.43 -20.72
C ALA A 168 8.87 -6.05 -20.30
N ILE A 169 8.34 -5.46 -19.23
CA ILE A 169 8.90 -4.23 -18.61
C ILE A 169 10.37 -4.46 -18.24
N SER A 170 10.66 -5.57 -17.54
CA SER A 170 12.01 -5.89 -17.07
C SER A 170 13.00 -6.13 -18.23
N ALA A 171 12.52 -6.65 -19.35
CA ALA A 171 13.29 -6.90 -20.55
C ALA A 171 13.41 -5.68 -21.48
N ASN A 172 12.80 -4.53 -21.13
CA ASN A 172 12.61 -3.37 -22.01
C ASN A 172 11.87 -3.67 -23.32
N ASP A 173 11.03 -4.72 -23.34
CA ASP A 173 10.16 -5.05 -24.47
C ASP A 173 8.80 -4.37 -24.30
N PHE A 174 8.77 -3.06 -24.57
CA PHE A 174 7.57 -2.24 -24.38
C PHE A 174 6.43 -2.59 -25.37
N ALA A 175 6.78 -3.18 -26.51
CA ALA A 175 5.81 -3.70 -27.47
C ALA A 175 5.01 -4.86 -26.87
N GLU A 176 5.68 -5.78 -26.18
CA GLU A 176 5.02 -6.89 -25.50
C GLU A 176 4.17 -6.42 -24.30
N VAL A 177 4.55 -5.32 -23.63
CA VAL A 177 3.69 -4.70 -22.60
C VAL A 177 2.35 -4.28 -23.20
N LEU A 178 2.35 -3.58 -24.33
CA LEU A 178 1.11 -3.20 -25.03
C LEU A 178 0.27 -4.42 -25.42
N HIS A 179 0.93 -5.46 -25.93
CA HIS A 179 0.27 -6.69 -26.34
C HIS A 179 -0.39 -7.40 -25.15
N ALA A 180 0.36 -7.62 -24.06
CA ALA A 180 -0.12 -8.24 -22.86
C ALA A 180 -1.28 -7.45 -22.23
N SER A 181 -1.17 -6.12 -22.11
CA SER A 181 -2.25 -5.26 -21.60
C SER A 181 -3.54 -5.38 -22.41
N ALA A 182 -3.45 -5.35 -23.74
CA ALA A 182 -4.62 -5.51 -24.61
C ALA A 182 -5.26 -6.90 -24.45
N SER A 183 -4.46 -7.95 -24.28
CA SER A 183 -4.94 -9.30 -23.99
C SER A 183 -5.58 -9.43 -22.61
N VAL A 184 -5.06 -8.73 -21.60
CA VAL A 184 -5.70 -8.65 -20.27
C VAL A 184 -7.10 -8.05 -20.40
N PHE A 185 -7.24 -6.93 -21.12
CA PHE A 185 -8.54 -6.27 -21.30
C PHE A 185 -9.56 -7.14 -22.04
N GLU A 186 -9.12 -7.87 -23.08
CA GLU A 186 -9.99 -8.83 -23.76
C GLU A 186 -10.43 -9.97 -22.84
N THR A 187 -9.49 -10.52 -22.06
CA THR A 187 -9.78 -11.62 -21.13
C THR A 187 -10.70 -11.17 -20.01
N LEU A 188 -10.46 -9.98 -19.44
CA LEU A 188 -11.32 -9.37 -18.41
C LEU A 188 -12.74 -9.16 -18.93
N GLY A 189 -12.89 -8.63 -20.16
CA GLY A 189 -14.22 -8.45 -20.75
C GLY A 189 -14.97 -9.78 -20.95
N LYS A 190 -14.26 -10.86 -21.31
CA LYS A 190 -14.84 -12.21 -21.40
C LYS A 190 -15.24 -12.76 -20.03
N ASP A 191 -14.39 -12.56 -19.03
CA ASP A 191 -14.60 -12.96 -17.64
C ASP A 191 -15.85 -12.29 -17.06
N VAL A 192 -15.96 -10.96 -17.21
CA VAL A 192 -17.09 -10.15 -16.72
C VAL A 192 -18.40 -10.50 -17.41
N ILE A 193 -18.41 -10.73 -18.72
CA ILE A 193 -19.63 -11.09 -19.44
C ILE A 193 -20.06 -12.54 -19.12
N GLY A 194 -19.10 -13.45 -18.90
CA GLY A 194 -19.37 -14.83 -18.49
C GLY A 194 -20.12 -15.70 -19.51
N LEU A 195 -20.11 -15.34 -20.81
CA LEU A 195 -20.81 -16.09 -21.86
C LEU A 195 -19.89 -16.96 -22.71
N ALA A 196 -20.30 -18.19 -22.96
CA ALA A 196 -19.57 -19.11 -23.82
C ALA A 196 -19.48 -18.63 -25.29
N SER A 197 -20.51 -17.93 -25.78
CA SER A 197 -20.61 -17.50 -27.18
C SER A 197 -19.60 -16.41 -27.59
N ILE A 198 -18.93 -15.77 -26.62
CA ILE A 198 -17.95 -14.71 -26.88
C ILE A 198 -16.49 -15.17 -26.71
N GLN A 199 -16.25 -16.43 -26.33
CA GLN A 199 -14.90 -16.92 -26.03
C GLN A 199 -13.96 -16.82 -27.25
N ASP A 200 -14.50 -17.06 -28.45
CA ASP A 200 -13.77 -16.95 -29.73
C ASP A 200 -13.88 -15.57 -30.39
N GLN A 201 -14.51 -14.60 -29.72
CA GLN A 201 -14.66 -13.25 -30.24
C GLN A 201 -13.54 -12.32 -29.74
N THR A 202 -13.22 -11.33 -30.56
CA THR A 202 -12.26 -10.26 -30.20
C THR A 202 -12.91 -9.20 -29.33
N LEU A 203 -12.15 -8.50 -28.48
CA LEU A 203 -12.69 -7.42 -27.64
C LEU A 203 -13.50 -6.41 -28.46
N GLY A 204 -12.99 -6.00 -29.62
CA GLY A 204 -13.70 -5.08 -30.51
C GLY A 204 -15.07 -5.57 -30.98
N SER A 205 -15.27 -6.89 -31.10
CA SER A 205 -16.54 -7.48 -31.55
C SER A 205 -17.61 -7.48 -30.46
N PHE A 206 -17.23 -7.69 -29.20
CA PHE A 206 -18.17 -7.77 -28.07
C PHE A 206 -18.16 -6.53 -27.16
N PHE A 207 -17.38 -5.49 -27.49
CA PHE A 207 -17.14 -4.35 -26.62
C PHE A 207 -18.41 -3.65 -26.14
N GLU A 208 -19.40 -3.42 -27.00
CA GLU A 208 -20.67 -2.81 -26.59
C GLU A 208 -21.38 -3.62 -25.52
N LYS A 209 -21.29 -4.95 -25.58
CA LYS A 209 -21.83 -5.81 -24.54
C LYS A 209 -21.05 -5.70 -23.24
N TYR A 210 -19.72 -5.65 -23.33
CA TYR A 210 -18.86 -5.46 -22.16
C TYR A 210 -19.16 -4.11 -21.49
N LYS A 211 -19.25 -3.03 -22.28
CA LYS A 211 -19.57 -1.69 -21.80
C LYS A 211 -20.90 -1.61 -21.03
N ASN A 212 -21.90 -2.38 -21.46
CA ASN A 212 -23.21 -2.42 -20.79
C ASN A 212 -23.24 -3.33 -19.55
N THR A 213 -22.23 -4.17 -19.35
CA THR A 213 -22.16 -5.16 -18.26
C THR A 213 -21.14 -4.75 -17.19
N SER A 214 -20.07 -4.08 -17.60
CA SER A 214 -19.01 -3.56 -16.74
C SER A 214 -19.53 -2.54 -15.76
N SER A 215 -18.91 -2.49 -14.58
CA SER A 215 -19.15 -1.46 -13.58
C SER A 215 -18.16 -0.30 -13.67
N LEU A 216 -17.20 -0.36 -14.60
CA LEU A 216 -16.21 0.70 -14.80
C LEU A 216 -16.84 1.94 -15.45
N PRO A 217 -16.33 3.15 -15.13
CA PRO A 217 -16.62 4.37 -15.86
C PRO A 217 -16.37 4.23 -17.38
N GLU A 218 -17.20 4.91 -18.17
CA GLU A 218 -17.12 4.87 -19.64
C GLU A 218 -15.76 5.33 -20.17
N GLU A 219 -15.12 6.28 -19.50
CA GLU A 219 -13.80 6.80 -19.87
C GLU A 219 -12.72 5.72 -19.78
N ILE A 220 -12.78 4.86 -18.76
CA ILE A 220 -11.86 3.74 -18.57
C ILE A 220 -12.10 2.68 -19.66
N LEU A 221 -13.35 2.36 -19.92
CA LEU A 221 -13.74 1.40 -20.96
C LEU A 221 -13.27 1.86 -22.35
N ASN A 222 -13.46 3.14 -22.67
CA ASN A 222 -13.01 3.72 -23.93
C ASN A 222 -11.48 3.69 -24.05
N TYR A 223 -10.76 3.96 -22.96
CA TYR A 223 -9.30 3.81 -22.91
C TYR A 223 -8.85 2.37 -23.16
N MET A 224 -9.50 1.38 -22.52
CA MET A 224 -9.19 -0.04 -22.75
C MET A 224 -9.37 -0.43 -24.23
N LEU A 225 -10.45 0.04 -24.86
CA LEU A 225 -10.69 -0.19 -26.28
C LEU A 225 -9.64 0.49 -27.17
N GLU A 226 -9.19 1.70 -26.81
CA GLU A 226 -8.14 2.41 -27.54
C GLU A 226 -6.81 1.64 -27.49
N ILE A 227 -6.40 1.17 -26.32
CA ILE A 227 -5.22 0.32 -26.15
C ILE A 227 -5.33 -0.96 -26.98
N TYR A 228 -6.51 -1.60 -26.96
CA TYR A 228 -6.77 -2.79 -27.77
C TYR A 228 -6.63 -2.52 -29.27
N LYS A 229 -7.15 -1.39 -29.75
CA LYS A 229 -7.00 -0.96 -31.15
C LYS A 229 -5.55 -0.65 -31.49
N ARG A 230 -4.84 0.05 -30.60
CA ARG A 230 -3.42 0.43 -30.78
C ARG A 230 -2.53 -0.80 -30.95
N ARG A 231 -2.80 -1.90 -30.23
CA ARG A 231 -2.10 -3.19 -30.43
C ARG A 231 -2.06 -3.63 -31.90
N ASN A 232 -3.09 -3.32 -32.69
CA ASN A 232 -3.18 -3.74 -34.10
C ASN A 232 -2.53 -2.74 -35.07
N SER A 233 -2.29 -1.49 -34.65
CA SER A 233 -1.65 -0.46 -35.48
C SER A 233 -0.18 -0.23 -35.14
N GLU A 234 0.23 -0.57 -33.91
CA GLU A 234 1.62 -0.50 -33.47
C GLU A 234 2.49 -1.52 -34.24
N PRO A 235 3.67 -1.14 -34.74
CA PRO A 235 4.58 -2.07 -35.41
C PRO A 235 5.25 -3.00 -34.37
N LEU A 236 4.52 -4.06 -34.00
CA LEU A 236 4.96 -5.07 -33.04
C LEU A 236 5.72 -6.20 -33.75
N ALA A 237 6.75 -6.74 -33.08
CA ALA A 237 7.49 -7.91 -33.55
C ALA A 237 6.57 -9.13 -33.75
N GLY A 238 5.53 -9.28 -32.92
CA GLY A 238 4.51 -10.33 -33.03
C GLY A 238 3.67 -10.27 -34.32
N HIS A 239 3.63 -9.12 -35.00
CA HIS A 239 2.97 -8.95 -36.30
C HIS A 239 3.94 -9.07 -37.47
N GLY A 240 5.21 -9.41 -37.23
CA GLY A 240 6.25 -9.50 -38.27
C GLY A 240 6.62 -8.15 -38.87
N ASN A 241 6.37 -7.05 -38.16
CA ASN A 241 6.67 -5.71 -38.66
C ASN A 241 8.19 -5.44 -38.61
N THR A 242 8.71 -4.76 -39.63
CA THR A 242 10.14 -4.41 -39.73
C THR A 242 10.46 -3.04 -39.12
N ARG A 243 9.43 -2.26 -38.75
CA ARG A 243 9.59 -0.96 -38.09
C ARG A 243 9.67 -1.16 -36.57
N PRO A 244 10.45 -0.33 -35.86
CA PRO A 244 10.48 -0.37 -34.41
C PRO A 244 9.16 0.13 -33.81
N PRO A 245 8.74 -0.40 -32.65
CA PRO A 245 7.60 0.11 -31.90
C PRO A 245 7.83 1.56 -31.43
N THR A 246 6.75 2.32 -31.37
CA THR A 246 6.71 3.73 -30.96
C THR A 246 6.34 3.93 -29.49
N ILE A 247 5.83 2.89 -28.82
CA ILE A 247 5.56 2.93 -27.38
C ILE A 247 6.85 3.19 -26.59
N SER A 248 6.81 4.23 -25.76
CA SER A 248 7.94 4.60 -24.91
C SER A 248 7.95 3.82 -23.60
N GLN A 249 9.11 3.78 -22.92
CA GLN A 249 9.22 3.19 -21.57
C GLN A 249 8.23 3.83 -20.59
N ARG A 250 8.09 5.16 -20.62
CA ARG A 250 7.16 5.89 -19.76
C ARG A 250 5.72 5.47 -20.02
N GLU A 251 5.33 5.35 -21.29
CA GLU A 251 4.01 4.86 -21.67
C GLU A 251 3.78 3.42 -21.21
N ALA A 252 4.77 2.55 -21.37
CA ALA A 252 4.67 1.14 -20.97
C ALA A 252 4.49 0.98 -19.45
N VAL A 253 5.23 1.74 -18.64
CA VAL A 253 5.08 1.74 -17.17
C VAL A 253 3.67 2.19 -16.78
N VAL A 254 3.21 3.31 -17.33
CA VAL A 254 1.85 3.82 -17.05
C VAL A 254 0.79 2.80 -17.47
N LEU A 255 0.94 2.21 -18.66
CA LEU A 255 0.01 1.22 -19.18
C LEU A 255 -0.05 -0.03 -18.28
N SER A 256 1.10 -0.53 -17.83
CA SER A 256 1.19 -1.67 -16.91
C SER A 256 0.40 -1.43 -15.61
N GLU A 257 0.62 -0.28 -14.98
CA GLU A 257 -0.05 0.06 -13.72
C GLU A 257 -1.55 0.30 -13.90
N MET A 258 -1.94 0.95 -15.00
CA MET A 258 -3.35 1.13 -15.35
C MET A 258 -4.03 -0.21 -15.62
N THR A 259 -3.39 -1.12 -16.33
CA THR A 259 -3.94 -2.46 -16.60
C THR A 259 -4.22 -3.22 -15.30
N LYS A 260 -3.25 -3.28 -14.38
CA LYS A 260 -3.43 -3.91 -13.06
C LYS A 260 -4.57 -3.25 -12.29
N SER A 261 -4.60 -1.92 -12.27
CA SER A 261 -5.62 -1.16 -11.55
C SER A 261 -7.03 -1.35 -12.09
N PHE A 262 -7.23 -1.42 -13.41
CA PHE A 262 -8.55 -1.65 -13.99
C PHE A 262 -9.10 -3.04 -13.71
N VAL A 263 -8.25 -4.07 -13.76
CA VAL A 263 -8.64 -5.45 -13.36
C VAL A 263 -9.10 -5.46 -11.91
N ARG A 264 -8.35 -4.82 -11.00
CA ARG A 264 -8.70 -4.71 -9.58
C ARG A 264 -10.04 -4.01 -9.36
N ILE A 265 -10.20 -2.82 -9.94
CA ILE A 265 -11.39 -1.98 -9.76
C ILE A 265 -12.64 -2.69 -10.30
N GLU A 266 -12.59 -3.27 -11.50
CA GLU A 266 -13.73 -3.98 -12.10
C GLU A 266 -14.24 -5.09 -11.18
N ARG A 267 -13.32 -5.88 -10.61
CA ARG A 267 -13.67 -6.97 -9.71
C ARG A 267 -14.23 -6.50 -8.38
N GLN A 268 -13.61 -5.48 -7.79
CA GLN A 268 -14.09 -4.91 -6.54
C GLN A 268 -15.52 -4.35 -6.69
N LEU A 269 -15.78 -3.66 -7.80
CA LEU A 269 -17.11 -3.15 -8.10
C LEU A 269 -18.13 -4.27 -8.35
N ALA A 270 -17.75 -5.32 -9.09
CA ALA A 270 -18.59 -6.49 -9.30
C ALA A 270 -18.97 -7.21 -8.00
N MET A 271 -18.03 -7.40 -7.07
CA MET A 271 -18.31 -7.99 -5.74
C MET A 271 -19.26 -7.13 -4.91
N SER A 272 -19.07 -5.81 -4.91
CA SER A 272 -19.92 -4.88 -4.15
C SER A 272 -21.39 -4.83 -4.59
N GLN A 273 -21.69 -5.31 -5.80
CA GLN A 273 -23.07 -5.43 -6.32
C GLN A 273 -23.75 -6.72 -5.88
N ILE A 274 -22.99 -7.80 -5.73
CA ILE A 274 -23.48 -9.10 -5.23
C ILE A 274 -23.88 -9.00 -3.74
N GLU A 275 -23.13 -8.22 -2.94
CA GLU A 275 -23.45 -8.01 -1.52
C GLU A 275 -24.69 -7.13 -1.29
N LYS A 276 -25.17 -6.43 -2.32
CA LYS A 276 -26.35 -5.55 -2.26
C LYS A 276 -27.61 -6.17 -2.88
N SER A 277 -27.51 -7.35 -3.48
CA SER A 277 -28.61 -8.13 -4.06
C SER A 277 -29.08 -9.23 -3.13
#